data_AF-A0A3T1DBK4-F1
#
_entry.id   AF-A0A3T1DBK4-F1
#
_cell.length_a   1.000
_cell.length_b   1.000
_cell.length_c   1.000
_cell.angle_alpha   90.00
_cell.angle_beta   90.00
_cell.angle_gamma   90.00
#
_symmetry.space_group_name_H-M   'P 1'
#
loop_
_entity.id
_entity.type
_entity.pdbx_description
1 polymer ?
#
loop_
_entity_poly.entity_id
_entity_poly.type
_entity_poly.pdbx_seq_one_letter_code
_entity_poly.pdbx_strand_id
1 'polypeptide(L)' 'MGMSKSKQHRHKTERAGLNNPEMSRIQWHRKPHTQVVQNKKAEQRRTLCRHKGSRDGADFFIFWRNALIN' A
#
# COMPACT_ATOMS: atom_id res chain seq x y z
N MET A 1 36.64 7.14 -0.01
CA MET A 1 35.88 6.47 -1.09
C MET A 1 36.26 7.08 -2.43
N GLY A 2 36.78 6.28 -3.37
CA GLY A 2 37.11 6.75 -4.71
C GLY A 2 35.88 6.83 -5.62
N MET A 3 35.83 7.82 -6.51
CA MET A 3 34.75 7.92 -7.50
C MET A 3 34.84 6.78 -8.52
N SER A 4 33.68 6.31 -9.00
CA SER A 4 33.62 5.34 -10.09
C SER A 4 34.26 5.91 -11.37
N LYS A 5 34.82 5.03 -12.21
CA LYS A 5 35.37 5.42 -13.52
C LYS A 5 34.34 6.14 -14.39
N SER A 6 33.07 5.73 -14.32
CA SER A 6 31.97 6.40 -15.02
C SER A 6 31.75 7.84 -14.56
N LYS A 7 31.83 8.09 -13.24
CA LYS A 7 31.67 9.42 -12.65
C LYS A 7 32.85 10.33 -13.01
N GLN A 8 34.07 9.79 -13.03
CA GLN A 8 35.26 10.52 -13.47
C GLN A 8 35.17 10.92 -14.94
N HIS A 9 34.74 9.99 -15.81
CA HIS A 9 34.54 10.27 -17.23
C HIS A 9 33.51 11.38 -17.44
N ARG A 10 32.39 11.36 -16.70
CA ARG A 10 31.36 12.39 -16.76
C ARG A 10 31.89 13.79 -16.37
N HIS A 11 32.65 13.88 -15.29
CA HIS A 11 33.27 15.15 -14.91
C HIS A 11 34.25 15.68 -15.97
N LYS A 12 34.94 14.79 -16.68
CA LYS A 12 35.82 15.18 -17.79
C LYS A 12 35.03 15.72 -18.99
N THR A 13 33.91 15.10 -19.36
CA THR A 13 33.06 15.59 -20.46
C THR A 13 32.35 16.89 -20.11
N GLU A 14 31.89 17.06 -18.86
CA GLU A 14 31.33 18.33 -18.37
C GLU A 14 32.34 19.48 -18.45
N ARG A 15 33.61 19.25 -18.04
CA ARG A 15 34.69 20.24 -18.17
C ARG A 15 35.04 20.57 -19.62
N ALA A 16 34.83 19.63 -20.54
CA ALA A 16 35.05 19.83 -21.97
C ALA A 16 33.91 20.59 -22.67
N GLY A 17 32.86 21.00 -21.93
CA GLY A 17 31.70 21.69 -22.49
C GLY A 17 30.78 20.79 -23.31
N LEU A 18 30.94 19.46 -23.22
CA LEU A 18 30.11 18.49 -23.92
C LEU A 18 28.83 18.21 -23.14
N ASN A 19 27.76 17.86 -23.87
CA ASN A 19 26.45 17.59 -23.28
C ASN A 19 26.51 16.44 -22.26
N ASN A 20 25.83 16.64 -21.13
CA ASN A 20 25.74 15.65 -20.06
C ASN A 20 24.70 14.56 -20.42
N PRO A 21 25.11 13.29 -20.59
CA PRO A 21 24.18 12.20 -20.93
C PRO A 21 23.17 11.89 -19.80
N GLU A 22 23.35 12.43 -18.59
CA GLU A 22 22.35 12.30 -17.51
C GLU A 22 21.08 13.10 -17.79
N MET A 23 21.13 14.15 -18.64
CA MET A 23 19.93 14.94 -18.96
C MET A 23 18.88 14.14 -19.74
N SER A 24 19.30 13.12 -20.50
CA SER A 24 18.38 12.25 -21.24
C SER A 24 17.95 11.02 -20.45
N ARG A 25 18.41 10.86 -19.20
CA ARG A 25 18.03 9.69 -18.40
C ARG A 25 16.62 9.86 -17.88
N ILE A 26 15.84 8.79 -18.02
CA ILE A 26 14.51 8.67 -17.44
C ILE A 26 14.66 8.87 -15.93
N GLN A 27 14.05 9.94 -15.43
CA GLN A 27 13.96 10.17 -14.00
C GLN A 27 12.91 9.23 -13.42
N TRP A 28 13.33 8.41 -12.45
CA TRP A 28 12.40 7.58 -11.69
C TRP A 28 11.59 8.49 -10.76
N HIS A 29 10.40 8.88 -11.20
CA HIS A 29 9.44 9.55 -10.33
C HIS A 29 8.74 8.53 -9.44
N ARG A 30 8.38 8.94 -8.22
CA ARG A 30 7.50 8.13 -7.36
C ARG A 30 6.16 7.93 -8.08
N LYS A 31 5.48 6.83 -7.76
CA LYS A 31 4.11 6.64 -8.23
C LYS A 31 3.27 7.83 -7.75
N PRO A 32 2.46 8.46 -8.62
CA PRO A 32 1.53 9.49 -8.19
C PRO A 32 0.60 8.91 -7.12
N HIS A 33 0.15 9.75 -6.18
CA HIS A 33 -0.81 9.31 -5.19
C HIS A 33 -2.11 8.95 -5.90
N THR A 34 -2.36 7.65 -6.08
CA THR A 34 -3.62 7.18 -6.63
C THR A 34 -4.67 7.23 -5.54
N GLN A 35 -5.88 7.68 -5.87
CA GLN A 35 -7.01 7.60 -4.96
C GLN A 35 -7.17 6.16 -4.47
N VAL A 36 -7.03 5.96 -3.16
CA VAL A 36 -7.22 4.64 -2.56
C VAL A 36 -8.72 4.37 -2.54
N VAL A 37 -9.22 3.62 -3.51
CA VAL A 37 -10.60 3.10 -3.48
C VAL A 37 -10.67 2.03 -2.39
N GLN A 38 -11.68 2.13 -1.53
CA GLN A 38 -11.85 1.16 -0.45
C GLN A 38 -12.08 -0.25 -1.00
N ASN A 39 -11.24 -1.19 -0.56
CA ASN A 39 -11.39 -2.60 -0.89
C ASN A 39 -12.42 -3.24 0.06
N LYS A 40 -13.65 -3.44 -0.43
CA LYS A 40 -14.76 -4.04 0.32
C LYS A 40 -14.41 -5.40 0.93
N LYS A 41 -13.61 -6.23 0.25
CA LYS A 41 -13.17 -7.54 0.78
C LYS A 41 -12.21 -7.39 1.97
N ALA A 42 -11.33 -6.38 1.93
CA ALA A 42 -10.44 -6.08 3.03
C ALA A 42 -11.19 -5.50 4.25
N GLU A 43 -12.24 -4.72 3.99
CA GLU A 43 -13.11 -4.17 5.03
C GLU A 43 -13.88 -5.26 5.78
N GLN A 44 -14.53 -6.20 5.06
CA GLN A 44 -15.22 -7.34 5.66
C GLN A 44 -14.29 -8.19 6.55
N ARG A 45 -13.05 -8.44 6.13
CA ARG A 45 -12.07 -9.15 6.97
C ARG A 45 -11.71 -8.38 8.25
N ARG A 46 -11.63 -7.04 8.17
CA ARG A 46 -11.34 -6.19 9.34
C ARG A 46 -12.52 -6.14 10.32
N THR A 47 -13.77 -6.15 9.85
CA THR A 47 -14.96 -6.14 10.73
C THR A 47 -15.08 -7.44 11.52
N LEU A 48 -14.87 -8.58 10.87
CA LEU A 48 -14.84 -9.91 11.51
C LEU A 48 -13.79 -10.01 12.64
N CYS A 49 -12.59 -9.45 12.43
CA CYS A 49 -11.55 -9.48 13.46
C CYS A 49 -11.78 -8.48 14.61
N ARG A 50 -12.52 -7.39 14.38
CA ARG A 50 -12.81 -6.38 15.40
C ARG A 50 -13.93 -6.79 16.38
N HIS A 51 -14.76 -7.76 16.01
CA HIS A 51 -15.85 -8.28 16.85
C HIS A 51 -15.46 -9.48 17.72
N LYS A 52 -14.16 -9.82 17.80
CA LYS A 52 -13.65 -10.89 18.66
C LYS A 52 -13.66 -10.42 20.13
N GLY A 53 -14.85 -10.33 20.73
CA GLY A 53 -15.05 -9.87 22.09
C GLY A 53 -16.50 -9.51 22.46
N SER A 54 -17.39 -9.26 21.50
CA SER A 54 -18.82 -9.16 21.81
C SER A 54 -19.42 -10.55 21.72
N ARG A 55 -19.92 -11.05 22.86
CA ARG A 55 -20.98 -12.06 22.88
C ARG A 55 -22.04 -11.64 21.86
N ASP A 56 -22.48 -12.59 21.04
CA ASP A 56 -23.90 -12.87 20.79
C ASP A 56 -24.00 -13.94 19.70
N GLY A 57 -23.55 -15.13 20.06
CA GLY A 57 -24.02 -16.39 19.49
C GLY A 57 -25.23 -16.92 20.25
N ALA A 58 -26.16 -16.04 20.64
CA ALA A 58 -27.30 -16.38 21.50
C ALA A 58 -28.68 -15.98 20.94
N ASP A 59 -28.78 -15.58 19.67
CA ASP A 59 -30.09 -15.24 19.09
C ASP A 59 -30.92 -16.47 18.67
N PHE A 60 -30.32 -17.67 18.63
CA PHE A 60 -31.04 -18.89 18.26
C PHE A 60 -31.80 -19.57 19.41
N PHE A 61 -31.68 -19.11 20.67
CA PHE A 61 -32.36 -19.74 21.81
C PHE A 61 -33.64 -19.03 22.29
N ILE A 62 -33.89 -17.78 21.86
CA ILE A 62 -35.07 -17.02 22.32
C ILE A 62 -36.33 -17.37 21.51
N PHE A 63 -36.17 -17.87 20.28
CA PHE A 63 -37.33 -18.23 19.43
C PHE A 63 -38.04 -19.51 19.90
N TRP A 64 -37.33 -20.43 20.57
CA TRP A 64 -37.90 -21.72 20.97
C TRP A 64 -38.58 -21.71 22.34
N ARG A 65 -38.29 -20.72 23.20
CA ARG A 65 -38.89 -20.63 24.55
C ARG A 65 -40.28 -19.97 24.56
N ASN A 66 -40.63 -19.24 23.50
CA ASN A 66 -41.95 -18.62 23.34
C ASN A 66 -42.95 -19.49 22.54
N ALA A 67 -42.52 -20.63 21.98
CA ALA A 67 -43.38 -21.55 21.23
C ALA A 67 -44.01 -22.67 22.09
N LEU A 68 -43.75 -22.68 23.40
CA LEU A 68 -44.22 -23.69 24.37
C LEU A 68 -45.16 -23.11 25.45
N ILE A 69 -45.65 -21.87 25.27
CA ILE A 69 -46.66 -21.23 26.14
C ILE A 69 -47.87 -20.79 25.29
N ASN A 70 -48.42 -21.74 24.51
CA ASN A 70 -49.82 -21.75 24.11
C ASN A 70 -50.36 -23.17 24.31
#